data_AF-A0A173FZP5-F1
#
_entry.id   AF-A0A173FZP5-F1
#
_cell.length_a   1.000
_cell.length_b   1.000
_cell.length_c   1.000
_cell.angle_alpha   90.00
_cell.angle_beta   90.00
_cell.angle_gamma   90.00
#
_symmetry.space_group_name_H-M   'P 1'
#
loop_
_entity.id
_entity.type
_entity.pdbx_description
1 polymer ?
#
loop_
_entity_poly.entity_id
_entity_poly.type
_entity_poly.pdbx_seq_one_letter_code
_entity_poly.pdbx_strand_id
1 'polypeptide(L)'
;MMNIGILSLLTLFLISQNIFLLNEESLILLCFSIFCWLVFIKLKNSVYSEFYNQKLLIQSTLNLSLSEVNTSINNLINLKYLVNKLNKEIHLLKHYFLKNNALIVKKSYIYILNKKKLIFVKKLIFVNRIEQQSNKLLVLVLLKKLSKIIDLKIFYSNKLSIKNFKLINKIIFREYLGMIKI
;
A
#
# COMPACT_ATOMS: atom_id res chain seq x y z
N MET A 1 -36.30 -39.44 69.33
CA MET A 1 -36.01 -40.29 70.50
C MET A 1 -36.85 -41.55 70.36
N MET A 2 -36.23 -42.67 70.00
CA MET A 2 -36.94 -43.95 69.94
C MET A 2 -37.20 -44.37 71.38
N ASN A 3 -38.47 -44.56 71.75
CA ASN A 3 -38.82 -44.86 73.13
C ASN A 3 -38.29 -46.25 73.48
N ILE A 4 -37.31 -46.33 74.36
CA ILE A 4 -36.58 -47.58 74.68
C ILE A 4 -37.57 -48.69 75.12
N GLY A 5 -38.66 -48.32 75.80
CA GLY A 5 -39.73 -49.26 76.17
C GLY A 5 -40.51 -49.85 74.98
N ILE A 6 -40.71 -49.09 73.90
CA ILE A 6 -41.36 -49.60 72.69
C ILE A 6 -40.41 -50.55 71.93
N LEU A 7 -39.11 -50.23 71.94
CA LEU A 7 -38.08 -51.09 71.35
C LEU A 7 -37.96 -52.44 72.09
N SER A 8 -38.00 -52.42 73.42
CA SER A 8 -37.94 -53.65 74.23
C SER A 8 -39.21 -54.51 74.05
N LEU A 9 -40.39 -53.89 73.98
CA LEU A 9 -41.65 -54.60 73.69
C LEU A 9 -41.65 -55.24 72.29
N LEU A 10 -41.19 -54.52 71.27
CA LEU A 10 -41.09 -55.05 69.89
C LEU A 10 -40.10 -56.21 69.80
N THR A 11 -38.94 -56.11 70.44
CA THR A 11 -37.95 -57.19 70.45
C THR A 11 -38.46 -58.43 71.19
N LEU A 12 -39.10 -58.26 72.35
CA LEU A 12 -39.77 -59.34 73.08
C LEU A 12 -40.86 -60.02 72.24
N PHE A 13 -41.67 -59.24 71.52
CA PHE A 13 -42.71 -59.76 70.62
C PHE A 13 -42.12 -60.55 69.44
N LEU A 14 -41.02 -60.07 68.85
CA LEU A 14 -40.33 -60.76 67.74
C LEU A 14 -39.68 -62.08 68.19
N ILE A 15 -39.16 -62.11 69.41
CA ILE A 15 -38.62 -63.33 70.05
C ILE A 15 -39.76 -64.30 70.37
N SER A 16 -40.87 -63.83 70.92
CA SER A 16 -42.01 -64.70 71.29
C SER A 16 -42.69 -65.34 70.09
N GLN A 17 -42.66 -64.68 68.93
CA GLN A 17 -43.18 -65.20 67.66
C GLN A 17 -42.18 -66.11 66.92
N ASN A 18 -41.00 -66.41 67.50
CA ASN A 18 -39.90 -67.17 66.89
C ASN A 18 -39.42 -66.60 65.54
N ILE A 19 -39.73 -65.34 65.22
CA ILE A 19 -39.29 -64.67 63.98
C ILE A 19 -37.78 -64.39 64.05
N PHE A 20 -37.29 -64.04 65.25
CA PHE A 20 -35.87 -63.92 65.56
C PHE A 20 -35.45 -65.00 66.54
N LEU A 21 -34.75 -66.02 66.04
CA LEU A 21 -33.98 -66.95 66.87
C LEU A 21 -32.66 -66.28 67.23
N LEU A 22 -32.49 -65.93 68.51
CA LEU A 22 -31.22 -65.45 69.05
C LEU A 22 -30.19 -66.60 69.04
N ASN A 23 -29.48 -66.69 67.92
CA ASN A 23 -28.33 -67.58 67.74
C ASN A 23 -27.04 -66.76 67.57
N GLU A 24 -25.88 -67.40 67.71
CA GLU A 24 -24.56 -66.74 67.56
C GLU A 24 -24.43 -66.00 66.23
N GLU A 25 -24.90 -66.60 65.13
CA GLU A 25 -24.91 -66.00 63.79
C GLU A 25 -25.77 -64.72 63.71
N SER A 26 -26.91 -64.70 64.40
CA SER A 26 -27.81 -63.53 64.43
C SER A 26 -27.19 -62.36 65.22
N LEU A 27 -26.40 -62.66 66.25
CA LEU A 27 -25.69 -61.67 67.05
C LEU A 27 -24.49 -61.09 66.28
N ILE A 28 -23.78 -61.94 65.53
CA ILE A 28 -22.74 -61.50 64.59
C ILE A 28 -23.33 -60.56 63.53
N LEU A 29 -24.47 -60.91 62.94
CA LEU A 29 -25.13 -60.10 61.92
C LEU A 29 -25.61 -58.74 62.48
N LEU A 30 -26.12 -58.72 63.71
CA LEU A 30 -26.51 -57.49 64.39
C LEU A 30 -25.29 -56.60 64.68
N CYS A 31 -24.19 -57.18 65.17
CA CYS A 31 -22.93 -56.47 65.39
C CYS A 31 -22.38 -55.87 64.09
N PHE A 32 -22.38 -56.66 63.01
CA PHE A 32 -21.95 -56.21 61.69
C PHE A 32 -22.83 -55.06 61.15
N SER A 33 -24.16 -55.16 61.30
CA SER A 33 -25.09 -54.11 60.89
C SER A 33 -24.86 -52.80 61.65
N ILE A 34 -24.65 -52.86 62.97
CA ILE A 34 -24.30 -51.69 63.79
C ILE A 34 -22.94 -51.11 63.36
N PHE A 35 -21.94 -51.96 63.11
CA PHE A 35 -20.64 -51.53 62.62
C PHE A 35 -20.76 -50.81 61.27
N CYS A 36 -21.48 -51.38 60.30
CA CYS A 36 -21.73 -50.75 59.01
C CYS A 36 -22.45 -49.40 59.16
N TRP A 37 -23.44 -49.31 60.05
CA TRP A 37 -24.16 -48.07 60.33
C TRP A 37 -23.24 -46.98 60.92
N LEU A 38 -22.41 -47.34 61.90
CA LEU A 38 -21.44 -46.42 62.51
C LEU A 38 -20.38 -45.96 61.51
N VAL A 39 -19.85 -46.87 60.71
CA VAL A 39 -18.90 -46.56 59.62
C VAL A 39 -19.55 -45.64 58.61
N PHE A 40 -20.79 -45.90 58.19
CA PHE A 40 -21.52 -45.05 57.27
C PHE A 40 -21.71 -43.64 57.82
N ILE A 41 -22.16 -43.49 59.08
CA ILE A 41 -22.35 -42.17 59.70
C ILE A 41 -21.02 -41.41 59.76
N LYS A 42 -19.93 -42.08 60.14
CA LYS A 42 -18.62 -41.44 60.29
C LYS A 42 -18.03 -41.01 58.94
N LEU A 43 -18.16 -41.86 57.91
CA LEU A 43 -17.56 -41.61 56.60
C LEU A 43 -18.41 -40.71 55.70
N LYS A 44 -19.74 -40.75 55.80
CA LYS A 44 -20.66 -40.03 54.91
C LYS A 44 -20.29 -38.55 54.77
N ASN A 45 -20.01 -37.88 55.88
CA ASN A 45 -19.70 -36.45 55.87
C ASN A 45 -18.36 -36.17 55.17
N SER A 46 -17.33 -36.98 55.46
CA SER A 46 -16.01 -36.83 54.83
C SER A 46 -16.06 -37.08 53.32
N VAL A 47 -16.75 -38.13 52.89
CA VAL A 47 -16.92 -38.47 51.47
C VAL A 47 -17.71 -37.36 50.76
N TYR A 48 -18.78 -36.87 51.38
CA TYR A 48 -19.58 -35.79 50.80
C TYR A 48 -18.79 -34.47 50.69
N SER A 49 -18.01 -34.10 51.69
CA SER A 49 -17.16 -32.91 51.63
C SER A 49 -16.07 -33.03 50.56
N GLU A 50 -15.46 -34.20 50.41
CA GLU A 50 -14.44 -34.46 49.38
C GLU A 50 -15.04 -34.27 47.98
N PHE A 51 -16.19 -34.90 47.70
CA PHE A 51 -16.89 -34.76 46.43
C PHE A 51 -17.34 -33.32 46.16
N TYR A 52 -17.80 -32.61 47.19
CA TYR A 52 -18.20 -31.21 47.05
C TYR A 52 -17.01 -30.31 46.69
N ASN A 53 -15.87 -30.52 47.36
CA ASN A 53 -14.63 -29.78 47.06
C ASN A 53 -14.11 -30.09 45.65
N GLN A 54 -14.11 -31.37 45.25
CA GLN A 54 -13.72 -31.77 43.88
C GLN A 54 -14.64 -31.16 42.83
N LYS A 55 -15.96 -31.15 43.08
CA LYS A 55 -16.93 -30.49 42.20
C LYS A 55 -16.63 -29.00 42.05
N LEU A 56 -16.34 -28.29 43.14
CA LEU A 56 -16.00 -26.87 43.10
C LEU A 56 -14.70 -26.61 42.34
N LEU A 57 -13.67 -27.43 42.54
CA LEU A 57 -12.40 -27.33 41.82
C LEU A 57 -12.57 -27.58 40.32
N ILE A 58 -13.33 -28.60 39.94
CA ILE A 58 -13.63 -28.88 38.52
C ILE A 58 -14.42 -27.72 37.91
N GLN A 59 -15.41 -27.18 38.62
CA GLN A 59 -16.20 -26.05 38.13
C GLN A 59 -15.35 -24.78 37.96
N SER A 60 -14.47 -24.47 38.92
CA SER A 60 -13.62 -23.28 38.85
C SER A 60 -12.58 -23.39 37.73
N THR A 61 -11.93 -24.55 37.59
CA THR A 61 -10.95 -24.80 36.52
C THR A 61 -11.59 -24.77 35.14
N LEU A 62 -12.78 -25.37 34.98
CA LEU A 62 -13.52 -25.27 33.71
C LEU A 62 -13.90 -23.84 33.37
N ASN A 63 -14.44 -23.08 34.33
CA ASN A 63 -14.81 -21.68 34.11
C ASN A 63 -13.60 -20.82 33.73
N LEU A 64 -12.47 -21.01 34.41
CA LEU A 64 -11.23 -20.31 34.08
C LEU A 64 -10.77 -20.66 32.66
N SER A 65 -10.66 -21.95 32.33
CA SER A 65 -10.23 -22.40 31.00
C SER A 65 -11.14 -21.86 29.88
N LEU A 66 -12.46 -21.86 30.08
CA LEU A 66 -13.42 -21.31 29.11
C LEU A 66 -13.26 -19.79 28.97
N SER A 67 -13.01 -19.08 30.08
CA SER A 67 -12.78 -17.63 30.04
C SER A 67 -11.48 -17.28 29.29
N GLU A 68 -10.42 -18.06 29.48
CA GLU A 68 -9.15 -17.90 28.78
C GLU A 68 -9.31 -18.18 27.29
N VAL A 69 -10.00 -19.25 26.92
CA VAL A 69 -10.31 -19.55 25.51
C VAL A 69 -11.16 -18.45 24.87
N ASN A 70 -12.15 -17.92 25.59
CA ASN A 70 -12.99 -16.84 25.07
C ASN A 70 -12.17 -15.55 24.84
N THR A 71 -11.31 -15.19 25.79
CA THR A 71 -10.42 -14.03 25.63
C THR A 71 -9.41 -14.22 24.50
N SER A 72 -8.83 -15.42 24.36
CA SER A 72 -7.90 -15.71 23.26
C SER A 72 -8.58 -15.64 21.89
N ILE A 73 -9.81 -16.17 21.76
CA ILE A 73 -10.61 -16.08 20.54
C ILE A 73 -10.93 -14.62 20.20
N ASN A 74 -11.37 -13.83 21.16
CA ASN A 74 -11.67 -12.41 20.94
C ASN A 74 -10.42 -11.63 20.50
N ASN A 75 -9.27 -11.91 21.09
CA ASN A 75 -8.00 -11.31 20.69
C ASN A 75 -7.63 -11.68 19.24
N LEU A 76 -7.79 -12.95 18.84
CA LEU A 76 -7.54 -13.39 17.47
C LEU A 76 -8.48 -12.71 16.46
N ILE A 77 -9.76 -12.54 16.81
CA ILE A 77 -10.73 -11.83 15.97
C ILE A 77 -10.31 -10.36 15.79
N ASN A 78 -9.94 -9.69 16.88
CA ASN A 78 -9.48 -8.30 16.85
C ASN A 78 -8.20 -8.13 16.03
N LEU A 79 -7.24 -9.03 16.19
CA LEU A 79 -6.01 -9.04 15.39
C LEU A 79 -6.32 -9.23 13.90
N LYS A 80 -7.20 -10.18 13.55
CA LYS A 80 -7.63 -10.39 12.16
C LYS A 80 -8.28 -9.14 11.57
N TYR A 81 -9.12 -8.45 12.35
CA TYR A 81 -9.73 -7.20 11.92
C TYR A 81 -8.68 -6.11 11.65
N LEU A 82 -7.72 -5.92 12.57
CA LEU A 82 -6.64 -4.93 12.42
C LEU A 82 -5.77 -5.22 11.19
N VAL A 83 -5.37 -6.47 10.98
CA VAL A 83 -4.59 -6.88 9.80
C VAL A 83 -5.36 -6.61 8.51
N ASN A 84 -6.66 -6.92 8.47
CA ASN A 84 -7.49 -6.63 7.30
C ASN A 84 -7.62 -5.12 7.04
N LYS A 85 -7.73 -4.31 8.09
CA LYS A 85 -7.75 -2.85 7.97
C LYS A 85 -6.42 -2.31 7.42
N LEU A 86 -5.30 -2.76 7.98
CA LEU A 86 -3.96 -2.39 7.52
C LEU A 86 -3.74 -2.78 6.06
N ASN A 87 -4.15 -3.98 5.65
CA ASN A 87 -4.04 -4.41 4.25
C ASN A 87 -4.81 -3.47 3.31
N LYS A 88 -6.03 -3.05 3.68
CA LYS A 88 -6.81 -2.08 2.89
C LYS A 88 -6.10 -0.73 2.79
N GLU A 89 -5.58 -0.21 3.91
CA GLU A 89 -4.85 1.06 3.95
C GLU A 89 -3.56 1.01 3.11
N ILE A 90 -2.81 -0.08 3.17
CA ILE A 90 -1.61 -0.30 2.34
C ILE A 90 -1.96 -0.34 0.85
N HIS A 91 -3.07 -1.01 0.48
CA HIS A 91 -3.54 -1.03 -0.90
C HIS A 91 -3.92 0.38 -1.40
N LEU A 92 -4.60 1.17 -0.57
CA LEU A 92 -4.91 2.56 -0.89
C LEU A 92 -3.63 3.40 -1.04
N LEU A 93 -2.68 3.25 -0.12
CA LEU A 93 -1.39 3.94 -0.18
C LEU A 93 -0.63 3.60 -1.48
N LYS A 94 -0.57 2.33 -1.86
CA LYS A 94 0.02 1.88 -3.13
C LYS A 94 -0.65 2.56 -4.32
N HIS A 95 -1.99 2.61 -4.33
CA HIS A 95 -2.73 3.27 -5.40
C HIS A 95 -2.42 4.77 -5.48
N TYR A 96 -2.40 5.48 -4.35
CA TYR A 96 -2.03 6.89 -4.31
C TYR A 96 -0.59 7.13 -4.78
N PHE A 97 0.35 6.29 -4.37
CA PHE A 97 1.74 6.39 -4.77
C PHE A 97 1.91 6.22 -6.28
N LEU A 98 1.28 5.20 -6.87
CA LEU A 98 1.29 4.97 -8.31
C LEU A 98 0.65 6.13 -9.09
N LYS A 99 -0.50 6.63 -8.62
CA LYS A 99 -1.20 7.77 -9.25
C LYS A 99 -0.35 9.04 -9.21
N ASN A 100 0.25 9.34 -8.06
CA ASN A 100 1.10 10.52 -7.90
C ASN A 100 2.38 10.42 -8.74
N ASN A 101 3.03 9.25 -8.76
CA ASN A 101 4.19 9.04 -9.63
C ASN A 101 3.85 9.20 -11.11
N ALA A 102 2.71 8.66 -11.56
CA ALA A 102 2.26 8.85 -12.94
C ALA A 102 2.04 10.34 -13.27
N LEU A 103 1.46 11.11 -12.35
CA LEU A 103 1.29 12.56 -12.52
C LEU A 103 2.63 13.31 -12.55
N ILE A 104 3.58 12.95 -11.70
CA ILE A 104 4.92 13.55 -11.66
C ILE A 104 5.68 13.24 -12.96
N VAL A 105 5.65 12.00 -13.44
CA VAL A 105 6.27 11.60 -14.71
C VAL A 105 5.64 12.37 -15.88
N LYS A 106 4.31 12.48 -15.92
CA LYS A 106 3.62 13.24 -16.97
C LYS A 106 3.99 14.72 -16.95
N LYS A 107 3.99 15.37 -15.77
CA LYS A 107 4.34 16.79 -15.62
C LYS A 107 5.81 17.06 -15.94
N SER A 108 6.72 16.20 -15.50
CA SER A 108 8.16 16.34 -15.79
C SER A 108 8.44 16.19 -17.28
N TYR A 109 7.81 15.24 -17.97
CA TYR A 109 7.91 15.09 -19.41
C TYR A 109 7.45 16.35 -20.16
N ILE A 110 6.27 16.89 -19.80
CA ILE A 110 5.75 18.14 -20.38
C ILE A 110 6.70 19.31 -20.12
N TYR A 111 7.25 19.42 -18.91
CA TYR A 111 8.22 20.47 -18.57
C TYR A 111 9.48 20.38 -19.45
N ILE A 112 10.04 19.18 -19.63
CA ILE A 112 11.23 18.96 -20.49
C ILE A 112 10.91 19.32 -21.94
N LEU A 113 9.76 18.91 -22.48
CA LEU A 113 9.33 19.27 -23.83
C LEU A 113 9.20 20.78 -24.00
N ASN A 114 8.54 21.46 -23.07
CA ASN A 114 8.37 22.91 -23.11
C ASN A 114 9.71 23.65 -23.03
N LYS A 115 10.62 23.18 -22.16
CA LYS A 115 11.97 23.74 -22.06
C LYS A 115 12.76 23.56 -23.36
N LYS A 116 12.72 22.37 -23.97
CA LYS A 116 13.35 22.11 -25.27
C LYS A 116 12.75 22.97 -26.38
N LYS A 117 11.42 23.12 -26.43
CA LYS A 117 10.72 23.97 -27.40
C LYS A 117 11.16 25.43 -27.28
N LEU A 118 11.23 25.97 -26.06
CA LEU A 118 11.70 27.34 -25.82
C LEU A 118 13.16 27.54 -26.27
N ILE A 119 14.05 26.58 -25.99
CA ILE A 119 15.45 26.63 -26.43
C ILE A 119 15.52 26.62 -27.97
N PHE A 120 14.75 25.74 -28.62
CA PHE A 120 14.73 25.62 -30.07
C PHE A 120 14.22 26.90 -30.74
N VAL A 121 13.12 27.48 -30.25
CA VAL A 121 12.57 28.75 -30.73
C VAL A 121 13.59 29.88 -30.59
N LYS A 122 14.29 29.99 -29.45
CA LYS A 122 15.35 30.98 -29.25
C LYS A 122 16.50 30.81 -30.26
N LYS A 123 16.94 29.57 -30.50
CA LYS A 123 17.99 29.28 -31.49
C LYS A 123 17.55 29.65 -32.91
N LEU A 124 16.31 29.31 -33.30
CA LEU A 124 15.76 29.67 -34.60
C LEU A 124 15.70 31.20 -34.81
N ILE A 125 15.21 31.93 -33.81
CA ILE A 125 15.17 33.41 -33.87
C ILE A 125 16.59 33.97 -34.02
N PHE A 126 17.57 33.42 -33.30
CA PHE A 126 18.96 33.85 -33.41
C PHE A 126 19.54 33.58 -34.80
N VAL A 127 19.33 32.39 -35.36
CA VAL A 127 19.78 32.05 -36.72
C VAL A 127 19.14 32.97 -37.76
N ASN A 128 17.84 33.20 -37.68
CA ASN A 128 17.13 34.11 -38.60
C ASN A 128 17.70 35.55 -38.52
N ARG A 129 18.02 36.03 -37.31
CA ARG A 129 18.67 37.35 -37.14
C ARG A 129 20.05 37.38 -37.78
N ILE A 130 20.86 36.33 -37.63
CA ILE A 130 22.17 36.24 -38.30
C ILE A 130 21.98 36.27 -39.82
N GLU A 131 21.07 35.47 -40.34
CA GLU A 131 20.79 35.38 -41.78
C GLU A 131 20.37 36.73 -42.37
N GLN A 132 19.51 37.47 -41.68
CA GLN A 132 19.12 38.82 -42.07
C GLN A 132 20.31 39.79 -42.09
N GLN A 133 21.20 39.73 -41.08
CA GLN A 133 22.37 40.59 -41.02
C GLN A 133 23.42 40.22 -42.07
N SER A 134 23.63 38.92 -42.33
CA SER A 134 24.53 38.45 -43.39
C SER A 134 24.02 38.87 -44.77
N ASN A 135 22.70 38.80 -45.01
CA ASN A 135 22.11 39.26 -46.26
C ASN A 135 22.32 40.77 -46.46
N LYS A 136 22.11 41.59 -45.42
CA LYS A 136 22.42 43.03 -45.48
C LYS A 136 23.88 43.30 -45.80
N LEU A 137 24.80 42.58 -45.15
CA LEU A 137 26.24 42.67 -45.41
C LEU A 137 26.58 42.29 -46.86
N LEU A 138 26.02 41.19 -47.36
CA LEU A 138 26.22 40.75 -48.75
C LEU A 138 25.75 41.83 -49.74
N VAL A 139 24.56 42.40 -49.54
CA VAL A 139 24.04 43.48 -50.39
C VAL A 139 24.95 44.71 -50.34
N LEU A 140 25.42 45.12 -49.17
CA LEU A 140 26.37 46.24 -49.03
C LEU A 140 27.70 45.97 -49.74
N VAL A 141 28.23 44.75 -49.63
CA VAL A 141 29.45 44.34 -50.34
C VAL A 141 29.25 44.39 -51.86
N LEU A 142 28.11 43.90 -52.35
CA LEU A 142 27.77 43.94 -53.77
C LEU A 142 27.66 45.39 -54.27
N LEU A 143 26.93 46.26 -53.56
CA LEU A 143 26.80 47.68 -53.90
C LEU A 143 28.17 48.37 -53.94
N LYS A 144 29.05 48.10 -52.97
CA LYS A 144 30.40 48.69 -52.92
C LYS A 144 31.31 48.17 -54.03
N LYS A 145 31.17 46.91 -54.44
CA LYS A 145 31.88 46.38 -55.62
C LYS A 145 31.37 47.02 -56.91
N LEU A 146 30.05 47.14 -57.06
CA LEU A 146 29.44 47.80 -58.22
C LEU A 146 29.84 49.27 -58.32
N SER A 147 29.84 50.01 -57.20
CA SER A 147 30.27 51.40 -57.18
C SER A 147 31.72 51.54 -57.63
N LYS A 148 32.63 50.68 -57.15
CA LYS A 148 34.03 50.66 -57.63
C LYS A 148 34.14 50.38 -59.13
N ILE A 149 33.34 49.47 -59.68
CA ILE A 149 33.33 49.19 -61.12
C ILE A 149 32.86 50.43 -61.89
N ILE A 150 31.82 51.11 -61.40
CA ILE A 150 31.31 52.34 -62.00
C ILE A 150 32.38 53.45 -61.93
N ASP A 151 33.01 53.65 -60.77
CA ASP A 151 34.07 54.63 -60.58
C ASP A 151 35.27 54.36 -61.51
N LEU A 152 35.67 53.10 -61.64
CA LEU A 152 36.70 52.69 -62.60
C LEU A 152 36.27 52.98 -64.04
N LYS A 153 35.03 52.63 -64.41
CA LYS A 153 34.49 52.92 -65.75
C LYS A 153 34.48 54.42 -66.05
N ILE A 154 34.07 55.24 -65.10
CA ILE A 154 34.08 56.71 -65.19
C ILE A 154 35.52 57.23 -65.28
N PHE A 155 36.44 56.69 -64.48
CA PHE A 155 37.86 57.06 -64.53
C PHE A 155 38.47 56.74 -65.91
N TYR A 156 38.23 55.53 -66.43
CA TYR A 156 38.67 55.13 -67.76
C TYR A 156 37.99 55.92 -68.89
N SER A 157 36.74 56.38 -68.72
CA SER A 157 36.04 57.16 -69.75
C SER A 157 36.43 58.64 -69.76
N ASN A 158 36.69 59.23 -68.59
CA ASN A 158 36.82 60.68 -68.43
C ASN A 158 38.26 61.15 -68.22
N LYS A 159 39.10 60.38 -67.51
CA LYS A 159 40.50 60.77 -67.21
C LYS A 159 41.51 60.14 -68.16
N LEU A 160 41.27 58.90 -68.59
CA LEU A 160 42.07 58.25 -69.63
C LEU A 160 41.38 58.45 -70.98
N SER A 161 41.55 59.61 -71.59
CA SER A 161 41.07 59.92 -72.94
C SER A 161 41.84 59.17 -74.03
N ILE A 162 41.97 57.85 -73.90
CA ILE A 162 42.56 56.97 -74.91
C ILE A 162 41.52 56.78 -76.01
N LYS A 163 41.80 57.32 -77.20
CA LYS A 163 40.91 57.29 -78.39
C LYS A 163 40.29 55.92 -78.66
N ASN A 164 40.99 54.83 -78.37
CA ASN A 164 40.56 53.46 -78.67
C ASN A 164 39.33 53.02 -77.86
N PHE A 165 39.16 53.45 -76.61
CA PHE A 165 38.00 53.04 -75.79
C PHE A 165 36.69 53.73 -76.20
N LYS A 166 36.75 54.97 -76.72
CA LYS A 166 35.57 55.64 -77.31
C LYS A 166 35.08 54.95 -78.59
N LEU A 167 35.99 54.38 -79.38
CA LEU A 167 35.67 53.63 -80.58
C LEU A 167 35.05 52.27 -80.25
N ILE A 168 35.60 51.53 -79.28
CA ILE A 168 35.08 50.23 -78.85
C ILE A 168 33.62 50.35 -78.37
N ASN A 169 33.30 51.35 -77.53
CA ASN A 169 31.93 51.55 -77.08
C ASN A 169 30.97 51.92 -78.23
N LYS A 170 31.41 52.66 -79.25
CA LYS A 170 30.60 52.95 -80.45
C LYS A 170 30.37 51.70 -81.31
N ILE A 171 31.36 50.82 -81.43
CA ILE A 171 31.25 49.57 -82.19
C ILE A 171 30.27 48.62 -81.48
N ILE A 172 30.45 48.39 -80.17
CA ILE A 172 29.58 47.52 -79.38
C ILE A 172 28.13 48.02 -79.39
N PHE A 173 27.90 49.33 -79.27
CA PHE A 173 26.55 49.90 -79.30
C PHE A 173 25.90 49.75 -80.69
N ARG A 174 26.69 49.83 -81.77
CA ARG A 174 26.23 49.61 -83.14
C ARG A 174 25.89 48.14 -83.39
N GLU A 175 26.64 47.20 -82.82
CA GLU A 175 26.34 45.78 -82.88
C GLU A 175 25.07 45.42 -82.08
N TYR A 176 24.90 45.99 -80.89
CA TYR A 176 23.68 45.80 -80.10
C TYR A 176 22.43 46.35 -80.78
N LEU A 177 22.50 47.55 -81.37
CA LEU A 177 21.39 48.09 -82.17
C LEU A 177 21.12 47.27 -83.44
N GLY A 178 22.14 46.63 -84.01
CA GLY A 178 22.00 45.68 -85.10
C GLY A 178 21.26 44.40 -84.67
N MET A 179 21.50 43.92 -83.45
CA MET A 179 20.81 42.75 -82.89
C MET A 179 19.37 43.02 -82.43
N ILE A 180 19.03 44.26 -82.08
CA ILE A 180 17.67 44.65 -81.62
C ILE A 180 16.71 44.89 -82.81
N LYS A 181 17.19 44.90 -84.06
CA LYS A 181 16.33 44.86 -85.24
C LYS A 181 15.83 43.44 -85.51
N ILE A 182 14.76 43.06 -84.82
CA ILE A 182 13.73 42.11 -85.27
C ILE A 182 12.38 42.79 -85.03
#